data_AF-A0A5Q4SSU9-F1
#
_entry.id   AF-A0A5Q4SSU9-F1
#
_cell.length_a   1.000
_cell.length_b   1.000
_cell.length_c   1.000
_cell.angle_alpha   90.00
_cell.angle_beta   90.00
_cell.angle_gamma   90.00
#
_symmetry.space_group_name_H-M   'P 1'
#
loop_
_entity.id
_entity.type
_entity.pdbx_description
1 polymer ?
#
loop_
_entity_poly.entity_id
_entity_poly.type
_entity_poly.pdbx_seq_one_letter_code
_entity_poly.pdbx_strand_id
1 'polypeptide(L)' 'MDQQVSHEGMALALAEGERAQVAGDFCFDCQSAAYLRDGDPRDIAVGTGYLRVDGNTGECRLLGAVESAELDLV' A
#
# COMPACT_ATOMS: atom_id res chain seq x y z
N MET A 1 -6.13 7.33 24.55
CA MET A 1 -7.10 6.32 24.09
C MET A 1 -6.55 5.83 22.77
N ASP A 2 -5.78 4.76 22.82
CA ASP A 2 -5.24 4.15 21.60
C ASP A 2 -6.31 3.22 21.08
N GLN A 3 -7.18 3.78 20.24
CA GLN A 3 -8.19 2.99 19.54
C GLN A 3 -7.43 2.10 18.56
N GLN A 4 -7.33 0.82 18.90
CA GLN A 4 -6.72 -0.18 18.03
C GLN A 4 -7.64 -0.32 16.80
N VAL A 5 -7.33 0.42 15.74
CA VAL A 5 -8.05 0.32 14.48
C VAL A 5 -7.59 -0.98 13.82
N SER A 6 -8.36 -2.05 14.00
CA SER A 6 -8.16 -3.25 13.19
C SER A 6 -8.69 -2.96 11.79
N HIS A 7 -7.78 -2.90 10.81
CA HIS A 7 -8.13 -2.84 9.39
C HIS A 7 -8.40 -4.23 8.81
N GLU A 8 -8.60 -5.26 9.64
CA GLU A 8 -8.99 -6.60 9.18
C GLU A 8 -10.27 -6.52 8.34
N GLY A 9 -10.13 -6.77 7.04
CA GLY A 9 -11.23 -6.71 6.07
C GLY A 9 -11.34 -5.41 5.26
N MET A 10 -10.42 -4.44 5.42
CA MET A 10 -10.36 -3.27 4.56
C MET A 10 -9.93 -3.66 3.14
N ALA A 11 -10.76 -3.33 2.15
CA ALA A 11 -10.45 -3.56 0.75
C ALA A 11 -9.43 -2.51 0.26
N LEU A 12 -8.22 -2.97 -0.08
CA LEU A 12 -7.20 -2.14 -0.70
C LEU A 12 -7.33 -2.17 -2.22
N ALA A 13 -7.04 -1.05 -2.85
CA ALA A 13 -6.89 -0.90 -4.29
C ALA A 13 -5.59 -0.15 -4.59
N LEU A 14 -5.06 -0.37 -5.79
CA LEU A 14 -3.90 0.36 -6.27
C LEU A 14 -4.27 1.83 -6.46
N ALA A 15 -3.45 2.74 -5.96
CA ALA A 15 -3.56 4.15 -6.29
C ALA A 15 -3.13 4.33 -7.75
N GLU A 16 -3.96 5.00 -8.56
CA GLU A 16 -3.66 5.18 -9.97
C GLU A 16 -2.43 6.06 -10.18
N GLY A 17 -1.54 5.65 -11.08
CA GLY A 17 -0.37 6.43 -11.50
C GLY A 17 0.85 6.33 -10.60
N GLU A 18 0.68 5.92 -9.35
CA GLU A 18 1.78 5.82 -8.36
C GLU A 18 2.41 4.43 -8.37
N ARG A 19 3.51 4.31 -9.15
CA ARG A 19 4.31 3.09 -9.23
C ARG A 19 5.80 3.40 -9.32
N ALA A 20 6.60 2.53 -8.72
CA ALA A 20 8.05 2.56 -8.80
C ALA A 20 8.60 1.20 -9.29
N GLN A 21 9.82 1.22 -9.83
CA GLN A 21 10.58 0.00 -10.10
C GLN A 21 11.84 0.01 -9.25
N VAL A 22 12.00 -1.00 -8.40
CA VAL A 22 13.11 -1.10 -7.44
C VAL A 22 13.80 -2.44 -7.59
N ALA A 23 15.09 -2.41 -7.94
CA ALA A 23 15.92 -3.62 -8.08
C ALA A 23 15.32 -4.72 -8.98
N GLY A 24 14.51 -4.34 -9.98
CA GLY A 24 13.85 -5.27 -10.91
C GLY A 24 12.39 -5.57 -10.57
N ASP A 25 11.93 -5.21 -9.37
CA ASP A 25 10.55 -5.42 -8.91
C ASP A 25 9.68 -4.20 -9.12
N PHE A 26 8.38 -4.42 -9.16
CA PHE A 26 7.39 -3.37 -9.33
C PHE A 26 6.69 -3.09 -8.00
N CYS A 27 6.70 -1.84 -7.58
CA CYS A 27 6.02 -1.39 -6.37
C CYS A 27 4.86 -0.47 -6.76
N PHE A 28 3.69 -0.72 -6.19
CA PHE A 28 2.48 0.06 -6.42
C PHE A 28 1.96 0.59 -5.11
N ASP A 29 1.63 1.88 -5.07
CA ASP A 29 0.97 2.42 -3.89
C ASP A 29 -0.44 1.82 -3.75
N CYS A 30 -0.87 1.64 -2.51
CA CYS A 30 -2.13 1.02 -2.16
C CYS A 30 -2.88 1.89 -1.18
N GLN A 31 -4.18 2.07 -1.43
CA GLN A 31 -5.06 2.76 -0.49
C GLN A 31 -6.39 2.05 -0.35
N SER A 32 -7.15 2.44 0.68
CA SER A 32 -8.52 1.99 0.85
C SER A 32 -9.36 2.33 -0.37
N ALA A 33 -10.07 1.34 -0.91
CA ALA A 33 -10.97 1.53 -2.04
C ALA A 33 -12.15 2.46 -1.70
N ALA A 34 -12.49 2.62 -0.42
CA ALA A 34 -13.47 3.60 0.03
C ALA A 34 -12.88 5.01 -0.06
N TYR A 35 -11.70 5.21 0.53
CA TYR A 35 -10.99 6.49 0.47
C TYR A 35 -10.73 6.96 -0.96
N LEU A 36 -10.28 6.08 -1.86
CA LEU A 36 -10.06 6.43 -3.27
C LEU A 36 -11.35 6.84 -4.00
N ARG A 37 -12.53 6.43 -3.51
CA ARG A 37 -13.82 6.73 -4.14
C ARG A 37 -14.36 8.10 -3.74
N ASP A 38 -14.31 8.44 -2.46
CA ASP A 38 -14.99 9.63 -1.92
C ASP A 38 -14.06 10.61 -1.18
N GLY A 39 -12.81 10.21 -0.92
CA GLY A 39 -11.82 11.02 -0.24
C GLY A 39 -12.07 11.19 1.26
N ASP A 40 -12.93 10.37 1.89
CA ASP A 40 -13.21 10.49 3.33
C ASP A 40 -11.96 10.13 4.16
N PRO A 41 -11.38 11.07 4.91
CA PRO A 41 -10.17 10.80 5.69
C PRO A 41 -10.31 9.68 6.72
N ARG A 42 -11.54 9.34 7.11
CA ARG A 42 -11.83 8.23 8.04
C ARG A 42 -11.54 6.87 7.42
N ASP A 43 -11.53 6.79 6.09
CA ASP A 43 -11.29 5.56 5.36
C ASP A 43 -9.84 5.39 4.93
N ILE A 44 -8.94 6.32 5.27
CA ILE A 44 -7.51 6.21 4.95
C ILE A 44 -6.93 4.92 5.54
N ALA A 45 -6.20 4.18 4.71
CA ALA A 45 -5.45 3.01 5.14
C ALA A 45 -4.12 3.48 5.75
N VAL A 46 -4.02 3.46 7.08
CA VAL A 46 -2.82 3.91 7.81
C VAL A 46 -1.88 2.74 8.06
N GLY A 47 -0.57 2.97 7.87
CA GLY A 47 0.46 1.95 8.11
C GLY A 47 0.51 0.85 7.05
N THR A 48 -0.29 0.97 6.00
CA THR A 48 -0.22 0.11 4.81
C THR A 48 0.92 0.63 3.94
N GLY A 49 1.81 -0.26 3.49
CA GLY A 49 2.86 0.09 2.54
C GLY A 49 2.50 -0.31 1.11
N TYR A 50 3.52 -0.35 0.25
CA TYR A 50 3.36 -0.64 -1.18
C TYR A 50 3.06 -2.13 -1.42
N LEU A 51 2.29 -2.43 -2.48
CA LEU A 51 2.28 -3.76 -3.05
C LEU A 51 3.53 -3.95 -3.91
N ARG A 52 4.42 -4.86 -3.51
CA ARG A 52 5.56 -5.30 -4.30
C ARG A 52 5.18 -6.54 -5.12
N VAL A 53 5.57 -6.52 -6.38
CA VAL A 53 5.48 -7.63 -7.33
C VAL A 53 6.89 -7.99 -7.76
N ASP A 54 7.32 -9.21 -7.45
CA ASP A 54 8.61 -9.73 -7.91
C ASP A 54 8.64 -9.74 -9.45
N GLY A 55 9.67 -9.11 -10.03
CA GLY A 55 9.76 -8.93 -11.48
C GLY A 55 10.01 -10.22 -12.26
N ASN A 56 10.46 -11.29 -11.59
CA ASN A 56 10.79 -12.58 -12.20
C ASN A 56 9.68 -13.60 -12.02
N THR A 57 9.07 -13.65 -10.84
CA THR A 57 8.08 -14.67 -10.46
C THR A 57 6.65 -14.15 -10.52
N GLY A 58 6.45 -12.83 -10.41
CA GLY A 58 5.14 -12.22 -10.27
C GLY A 58 4.53 -12.40 -8.88
N GLU A 59 5.28 -12.88 -7.90
CA GLU A 59 4.79 -13.02 -6.52
C GLU A 59 4.47 -11.65 -5.92
N CYS A 60 3.27 -11.55 -5.34
CA CYS A 60 2.75 -10.32 -4.76
C CYS A 60 2.87 -10.33 -3.25
N ARG A 61 3.33 -9.22 -2.68
CA ARG A 61 3.46 -9.04 -1.23
C ARG A 61 3.20 -7.58 -0.85
N LEU A 62 2.44 -7.37 0.22
CA LEU A 62 2.37 -6.06 0.87
C LEU A 62 3.66 -5.80 1.65
N LEU A 63 4.26 -4.64 1.42
CA LEU A 63 5.35 -4.13 2.23
C LEU A 63 4.79 -3.42 3.46
N GLY A 64 5.49 -3.53 4.57
CA GLY A 64 5.24 -2.67 5.72
C GLY A 64 5.68 -1.23 5.44
N ALA A 65 5.22 -0.28 6.26
CA ALA A 65 5.63 1.12 6.18
C ALA A 65 7.16 1.30 6.32
N VAL A 66 7.80 0.58 7.24
CA VAL A 66 9.26 0.64 7.44
C VAL A 66 10.01 0.11 6.21
N GLU A 67 9.60 -1.05 5.69
CA GLU A 67 10.21 -1.65 4.51
C GLU A 67 10.04 -0.76 3.26
N SER A 68 8.91 -0.05 3.16
CA SER A 68 8.67 0.91 2.08
C SER A 68 9.62 2.12 2.18
N ALA A 69 9.89 2.60 3.39
CA ALA A 69 10.84 3.69 3.64
C ALA A 69 12.29 3.30 3.33
N GLU A 70 12.70 2.08 3.65
CA GLU A 70 14.03 1.57 3.31
C GLU A 70 14.26 1.47 1.79
N LEU A 71 13.19 1.40 1.01
CA LEU A 71 13.22 1.38 -0.46
C LEU A 71 13.00 2.75 -1.12
N ASP A 72 12.95 3.84 -0.33
CA ASP A 72 12.74 5.22 -0.81
C ASP A 72 11.42 5.39 -1.58
N LEU A 73 10.37 4.70 -1.11
CA LEU A 73 9.03 4.72 -1.73
C LEU A 73 8.06 5.70 -1.04
N VAL A 74 8.45 6.37 0.05
CA VAL A 74 7.59 7.27 0.85
C VAL A 74 8.14 8.68 0.96
#